data_AF-A0A6A0A3R3-F1
#
_entry.id   AF-A0A6A0A3R3-F1
#
_cell.length_a   1.000
_cell.length_b   1.000
_cell.length_c   1.000
_cell.angle_alpha   90.00
_cell.angle_beta   90.00
_cell.angle_gamma   90.00
#
_symmetry.space_group_name_H-M   'P 1'
#
loop_
_entity.id
_entity.type
_entity.pdbx_description
1 polymer ?
#
loop_
_entity_poly.entity_id
_entity_poly.type
_entity_poly.pdbx_seq_one_letter_code
_entity_poly.pdbx_strand_id
1 'polypeptide(L)' 'MDDEDCDFDGEACGVCGESLEEDADTMACDGCDQGFHLACLGLRAIPVKEWLCFDCMEGSQAG' A
#
# COMPACT_ATOMS: atom_id res chain seq x y z
N MET A 1 -28.58 18.35 -8.33
CA MET A 1 -28.16 16.94 -8.29
C MET A 1 -26.68 17.02 -8.57
N ASP A 2 -25.96 17.46 -7.55
CA ASP A 2 -24.55 17.78 -7.62
C ASP A 2 -23.85 16.58 -6.98
N ASP A 3 -23.01 15.92 -7.77
CA ASP A 3 -21.72 15.42 -7.29
C ASP A 3 -21.72 14.62 -5.99
N GLU A 4 -22.15 13.35 -6.05
CA GLU A 4 -21.81 12.34 -5.05
C GLU A 4 -21.15 11.16 -5.76
N ASP A 5 -20.19 11.46 -6.62
CA ASP A 5 -19.11 10.51 -6.91
C ASP A 5 -18.07 10.73 -5.83
N CYS A 6 -18.37 10.22 -4.63
CA CYS A 6 -17.38 10.03 -3.58
C CYS A 6 -16.42 8.92 -4.04
N ASP A 7 -15.68 9.16 -5.11
CA ASP A 7 -14.43 8.45 -5.39
C ASP A 7 -13.45 8.92 -4.31
N PHE A 8 -13.69 8.40 -3.11
CA PHE A 8 -12.74 8.41 -2.03
C PHE A 8 -11.60 7.55 -2.55
N ASP A 9 -10.63 8.21 -3.20
CA ASP A 9 -9.28 7.72 -3.47
C ASP A 9 -8.57 7.53 -2.12
N GLY A 10 -9.19 6.71 -1.27
CA GLY A 10 -8.64 6.22 -0.05
C GLY A 10 -7.60 5.21 -0.45
N GLU A 11 -6.39 5.40 0.06
CA GLU A 11 -5.30 4.50 -0.18
C GLU A 11 -5.75 3.09 0.24
N ALA A 12 -5.94 2.23 -0.75
CA ALA A 12 -6.48 0.90 -0.58
C ALA A 12 -5.35 -0.12 -0.67
N CYS A 13 -5.46 -1.19 0.12
CA CYS A 13 -4.46 -2.24 0.08
C CYS A 13 -4.45 -2.90 -1.29
N GLY A 14 -3.32 -2.85 -2.00
CA GLY A 14 -3.18 -3.53 -3.29
C GLY A 14 -3.24 -5.06 -3.23
N VAL A 15 -3.39 -5.67 -2.04
CA VAL A 15 -3.59 -7.12 -1.87
C VAL A 15 -5.06 -7.48 -1.66
N CYS A 16 -5.75 -6.83 -0.71
CA CYS A 16 -7.14 -7.17 -0.36
C CYS A 16 -8.19 -6.21 -0.95
N GLY A 17 -7.78 -5.01 -1.39
CA GLY A 17 -8.66 -3.97 -1.91
C GLY A 17 -9.42 -3.18 -0.84
N GLU A 18 -9.15 -3.42 0.44
CA GLU A 18 -9.79 -2.70 1.56
C GLU A 18 -9.02 -1.41 1.90
N SER A 19 -9.68 -0.48 2.59
CA SER A 19 -9.11 0.76 3.10
C SER A 19 -7.91 0.52 4.04
N LEU A 20 -6.86 1.32 3.88
CA LEU A 20 -5.70 1.30 4.77
C LEU A 20 -5.92 2.10 6.07
N GLU A 21 -6.98 2.89 6.15
CA GLU A 21 -7.25 3.76 7.32
C GLU A 21 -7.68 3.01 8.58
N GLU A 22 -8.21 1.79 8.45
CA GLU A 22 -8.71 1.03 9.61
C GLU A 22 -7.58 0.37 10.42
N ASP A 23 -6.36 0.29 9.87
CA ASP A 23 -5.22 -0.36 10.50
C ASP A 23 -4.09 0.64 10.80
N ALA A 24 -3.58 0.63 12.04
CA ALA A 24 -2.38 1.39 12.42
C ALA A 24 -1.10 0.83 11.78
N ASP A 25 -1.18 -0.41 11.28
CA ASP A 25 -0.10 -1.18 10.70
C ASP A 25 -0.33 -1.26 9.17
N THR A 26 0.02 -0.17 8.48
CA THR A 26 0.04 -0.09 7.02
C THR A 26 1.43 0.32 6.52
N MET A 27 1.75 -0.11 5.31
CA MET A 27 3.07 0.00 4.72
C MET A 27 2.95 0.49 3.28
N ALA A 28 3.56 1.63 3.01
CA ALA A 28 3.72 2.15 1.67
C ALA A 28 4.97 1.57 1.01
N CYS A 29 4.88 1.27 -0.28
CA CYS A 29 6.02 0.93 -1.12
C CYS A 29 6.79 2.19 -1.50
N ASP A 30 8.09 2.25 -1.23
CA ASP A 30 8.92 3.42 -1.58
C ASP A 30 9.09 3.61 -3.11
N GLY A 31 8.80 2.59 -3.91
CA GLY A 31 8.98 2.62 -5.37
C GLY A 31 7.72 3.00 -6.17
N CYS A 32 6.53 2.71 -5.65
CA CYS A 32 5.26 2.99 -6.34
C CYS A 32 4.25 3.75 -5.47
N ASP A 33 4.63 4.12 -4.24
CA ASP A 33 3.80 4.81 -3.25
C ASP A 33 2.51 4.05 -2.85
N GLN A 34 2.33 2.82 -3.33
CA GLN A 34 1.13 2.05 -3.05
C GLN A 34 1.16 1.49 -1.63
N GLY A 35 0.04 1.63 -0.91
CA GLY A 35 -0.10 1.16 0.46
C GLY A 35 -0.61 -0.28 0.58
N PHE A 36 -0.19 -0.96 1.64
CA PHE A 36 -0.50 -2.35 1.92
C PHE A 36 -0.55 -2.64 3.43
N HIS A 37 -1.46 -3.49 3.89
CA HIS A 37 -1.44 -3.95 5.29
C HIS A 37 -0.24 -4.87 5.55
N LEU A 38 0.39 -4.75 6.73
CA LEU A 38 1.46 -5.69 7.10
C LEU A 38 0.97 -7.13 7.11
N ALA A 39 -0.26 -7.35 7.56
CA ALA A 39 -0.89 -8.68 7.56
C ALA A 39 -1.00 -9.27 6.15
N CYS A 40 -1.42 -8.46 5.17
CA CYS A 40 -1.50 -8.85 3.76
C CYS A 40 -0.12 -9.14 3.15
N LEU A 41 0.91 -8.42 3.59
CA LEU A 41 2.31 -8.67 3.20
C LEU A 41 2.96 -9.83 3.96
N GLY A 42 2.28 -10.39 4.98
CA GLY A 42 2.85 -11.40 5.87
C GLY A 42 3.97 -10.86 6.77
N LEU A 43 4.06 -9.55 6.92
CA LEU A 43 5.02 -8.88 7.80
C LEU A 43 4.46 -8.82 9.22
N ARG A 44 5.33 -9.06 10.20
CA ARG A 44 4.97 -9.03 11.62
C ARG A 44 5.24 -7.70 12.31
N ALA A 45 6.00 -6.82 11.65
CA ALA A 45 6.38 -5.51 12.17
C ALA A 45 6.82 -4.62 11.01
N ILE A 46 6.64 -3.30 11.19
CA ILE A 46 7.15 -2.28 10.27
C ILE A 46 8.68 -2.40 10.21
N PRO A 47 9.29 -2.63 9.03
CA PRO A 47 10.73 -2.64 8.87
C PRO A 47 11.27 -1.24 9.14
N VAL A 48 12.46 -1.18 9.72
CA VAL A 48 13.12 0.09 10.09
C VAL A 48 13.74 0.80 8.86
N LYS A 49 13.56 0.24 7.66
CA LYS A 49 14.21 0.65 6.41
C LYS A 49 13.19 0.73 5.28
N GLU A 50 13.60 1.30 4.15
CA GLU A 50 12.86 1.30 2.89
C GLU A 50 12.33 -0.11 2.57
N TRP A 51 11.04 -0.18 2.27
CA TRP A 51 10.36 -1.39 1.84
C TRP A 51 9.81 -1.19 0.43
N LEU A 52 10.00 -2.22 -0.40
CA LEU A 52 9.52 -2.25 -1.77
C LEU A 52 8.58 -3.44 -1.92
N CYS A 53 7.48 -3.25 -2.66
CA CYS A 53 6.56 -4.32 -2.98
C CYS A 53 7.20 -5.33 -3.93
N PHE A 54 6.58 -6.50 -4.08
CA PHE A 54 7.11 -7.56 -4.95
C PHE A 54 7.25 -7.10 -6.40
N ASP A 55 6.34 -6.24 -6.87
CA ASP A 55 6.39 -5.66 -8.22
C ASP A 55 7.59 -4.73 -8.40
N CYS A 56 7.86 -3.84 -7.44
CA CYS A 56 9.05 -2.98 -7.47
C CYS A 56 10.36 -3.75 -7.27
N MET A 57 10.34 -4.84 -6.47
CA MET A 57 11.50 -5.71 -6.30
C MET A 57 11.80 -6.54 -7.55
N GLU A 58 10.78 -7.12 -8.18
CA GLU A 58 10.90 -7.94 -9.39
C GLU A 58 11.14 -7.06 -10.63
N GLY A 59 10.54 -5.88 -10.67
CA GLY A 59 10.67 -4.86 -11.71
C GLY A 59 11.87 -3.95 -11.52
N SER A 60 13.04 -4.49 -11.17
CA SER A 60 14.32 -3.76 -11.05
C SER A 60 14.62 -2.92 -12.31
N GLN A 61 14.02 -1.75 -12.43
CA GLN A 61 14.48 -0.67 -13.30
C GLN A 61 15.59 0.01 -12.52
N ALA A 62 16.77 -0.61 -12.59
CA ALA A 62 18.02 0.02 -12.23
C ALA A 62 18.13 1.35 -12.98
N GLY A 63 17.95 2.45 -12.25
CA GLY A 63 18.44 3.77 -12.65
C GLY A 63 19.90 3.93 -12.25
#